data_AF-A0PZZ2-F1
#
_entry.id   AF-A0PZZ2-F1
#
_cell.length_a   1.000
_cell.length_b   1.000
_cell.length_c   1.000
_cell.angle_alpha   90.00
_cell.angle_beta   90.00
_cell.angle_gamma   90.00
#
_symmetry.space_group_name_H-M   'P 1'
#
loop_
_entity.id
_entity.type
_entity.pdbx_description
1 polymer ?
#
loop_
_entity_poly.entity_id
_entity_poly.type
_entity_poly.pdbx_seq_one_letter_code
_entity_poly.pdbx_strand_id
1 'polypeptide(L)'
;MNDQRIALNKLLLILEKQHEYIIKDDVFGMEAVVEDIQKSNQEVADLELKRRQFTNGLLEDKTLGKLIYELDNPKLIEVFRKVRNKLEEIRLQKDTNDLLIKQGISLNNRILAFLNPDRQAKTYNGYGKMRR
;
A
#
# COMPACT_ATOMS: atom_id res chain seq x y z
N MET A 1 -9.97 -13.74 -14.22
CA MET A 1 -8.71 -12.95 -14.19
C MET A 1 -8.84 -11.58 -14.87
N ASN A 2 -9.62 -11.42 -15.94
CA ASN A 2 -9.87 -10.08 -16.50
C ASN A 2 -10.55 -9.14 -15.51
N ASP A 3 -11.54 -9.63 -14.77
CA ASP A 3 -12.24 -8.83 -13.75
C ASP A 3 -11.29 -8.41 -12.62
N GLN A 4 -10.41 -9.32 -12.20
CA GLN A 4 -9.34 -9.00 -11.25
C GLN A 4 -8.43 -7.89 -11.77
N ARG A 5 -8.05 -7.92 -13.04
CA ARG A 5 -7.25 -6.84 -13.65
C ARG A 5 -7.99 -5.49 -13.61
N ILE A 6 -9.28 -5.49 -13.87
CA ILE A 6 -10.10 -4.26 -13.83
C ILE A 6 -10.18 -3.71 -12.41
N ALA A 7 -10.47 -4.57 -11.42
CA ALA A 7 -10.52 -4.18 -10.02
C ALA A 7 -9.15 -3.67 -9.50
N LEU A 8 -8.05 -4.32 -9.90
CA LEU A 8 -6.70 -3.87 -9.57
C LEU A 8 -6.35 -2.52 -10.22
N ASN A 9 -6.75 -2.29 -11.48
CA ASN A 9 -6.58 -0.99 -12.12
C ASN A 9 -7.34 0.11 -11.37
N LYS A 10 -8.58 -0.17 -10.94
CA LYS A 10 -9.37 0.77 -10.14
C LYS A 10 -8.68 1.09 -8.82
N LEU A 11 -8.14 0.08 -8.13
CA LEU A 11 -7.38 0.29 -6.89
C LEU A 11 -6.14 1.15 -7.13
N LEU A 12 -5.39 0.90 -8.21
CA LEU A 12 -4.22 1.72 -8.55
C LEU A 12 -4.58 3.19 -8.75
N LEU A 13 -5.65 3.48 -9.50
CA LEU A 13 -6.13 4.85 -9.73
C LEU A 13 -6.51 5.56 -8.41
N ILE A 14 -7.08 4.83 -7.45
CA ILE A 14 -7.41 5.38 -6.14
C ILE A 14 -6.12 5.69 -5.35
N LEU A 15 -5.11 4.82 -5.43
CA LEU A 15 -3.80 5.08 -4.80
C LEU A 15 -3.04 6.24 -5.46
N GLU A 16 -3.18 6.43 -6.76
CA GLU A 16 -2.65 7.60 -7.46
C GLU A 16 -3.37 8.89 -7.01
N LYS A 17 -4.69 8.87 -6.83
CA LYS A 17 -5.42 9.99 -6.23
C LYS A 17 -4.95 10.29 -4.80
N GLN A 18 -4.74 9.25 -3.99
CA GLN A 18 -4.16 9.42 -2.65
C GLN A 18 -2.81 10.14 -2.73
N HIS A 19 -1.96 9.76 -3.68
CA HIS A 19 -0.67 10.39 -3.91
C HIS A 19 -0.80 11.88 -4.23
N GLU A 20 -1.75 12.25 -5.10
CA GLU A 20 -2.02 13.66 -5.40
C GLU A 20 -2.45 14.45 -4.16
N TYR A 21 -3.31 13.88 -3.30
CA TYR A 21 -3.72 14.53 -2.06
C TYR A 21 -2.56 14.68 -1.08
N ILE A 22 -1.68 13.68 -0.98
CA ILE A 22 -0.46 13.76 -0.17
C ILE A 22 0.44 14.91 -0.65
N ILE A 23 0.65 15.04 -1.97
CA ILE A 23 1.50 16.12 -2.53
C ILE A 23 0.89 17.51 -2.27
N LYS A 24 -0.44 17.61 -2.29
CA LYS A 24 -1.18 18.87 -2.08
C LYS A 24 -1.39 19.21 -0.60
N ASP A 25 -0.92 18.36 0.33
CA ASP A 25 -1.23 18.44 1.77
C ASP A 25 -2.75 18.51 2.06
N ASP A 26 -3.58 17.90 1.21
CA ASP A 26 -5.04 17.91 1.34
C ASP A 26 -5.50 16.82 2.31
N VAL A 27 -5.61 17.18 3.59
CA VAL A 27 -6.01 16.27 4.67
C VAL A 27 -7.43 15.73 4.49
N PHE A 28 -8.36 16.55 4.00
CA PHE A 28 -9.74 16.11 3.78
C PHE A 28 -9.84 15.15 2.59
N GLY A 29 -9.10 15.42 1.51
CA GLY A 29 -8.97 14.51 0.37
C GLY A 29 -8.36 13.17 0.77
N MET A 30 -7.33 13.18 1.63
CA MET A 30 -6.74 11.97 2.19
C MET A 30 -7.75 11.14 2.99
N GLU A 31 -8.57 11.77 3.84
CA GLU A 31 -9.60 11.08 4.64
C GLU A 31 -10.70 10.48 3.75
N ALA A 32 -11.19 11.24 2.75
CA ALA A 32 -12.23 10.77 1.84
C ALA A 32 -11.81 9.53 1.05
N VAL A 33 -10.54 9.45 0.65
CA VAL A 33 -10.00 8.32 -0.12
C VAL A 33 -9.92 7.02 0.68
N VAL A 34 -9.92 7.07 2.02
CA VAL A 34 -9.83 5.87 2.87
C VAL A 34 -11.00 4.92 2.62
N GLU A 35 -12.23 5.46 2.55
CA GLU A 35 -13.43 4.65 2.31
C GLU A 35 -13.40 4.02 0.91
N ASP A 36 -12.93 4.76 -0.09
CA ASP A 36 -12.79 4.26 -1.47
C ASP A 36 -11.75 3.12 -1.56
N ILE A 37 -10.62 3.26 -0.86
CA ILE A 37 -9.60 2.20 -0.76
C ILE A 37 -10.20 0.96 -0.09
N GLN A 38 -10.95 1.13 1.01
CA GLN A 38 -11.57 0.00 1.72
C GLN A 38 -12.55 -0.76 0.82
N LYS A 39 -13.44 -0.05 0.13
CA LYS A 39 -14.40 -0.64 -0.83
C LYS A 39 -13.69 -1.37 -1.96
N SER A 40 -12.65 -0.75 -2.55
CA SER A 40 -11.88 -1.38 -3.62
C SER A 40 -11.10 -2.60 -3.15
N ASN A 41 -10.58 -2.60 -1.91
CA ASN A 41 -9.91 -3.76 -1.32
C ASN A 41 -10.88 -4.93 -1.09
N GLN A 42 -12.10 -4.64 -0.64
CA GLN A 42 -13.13 -5.67 -0.46
C GLN A 42 -13.50 -6.32 -1.81
N GLU A 43 -13.67 -5.51 -2.87
CA GLU A 43 -13.93 -6.00 -4.23
C GLU A 43 -12.80 -6.92 -4.74
N VAL A 44 -11.53 -6.53 -4.53
CA VAL A 44 -10.37 -7.36 -4.90
C VAL A 44 -10.33 -8.66 -4.08
N ALA A 45 -10.63 -8.59 -2.78
CA ALA A 45 -10.66 -9.76 -1.90
C ALA A 45 -11.74 -10.77 -2.34
N ASP A 46 -12.94 -10.29 -2.68
CA ASP A 46 -14.03 -11.14 -3.16
C ASP A 46 -13.67 -11.85 -4.47
N LEU A 47 -13.03 -11.14 -5.40
CA LEU A 47 -12.56 -11.73 -6.66
C LEU A 47 -11.43 -12.75 -6.44
N GLU A 48 -10.56 -12.50 -5.46
CA GLU A 48 -9.51 -13.45 -5.08
C GLU A 48 -10.08 -14.70 -4.40
N LEU A 49 -11.07 -14.56 -3.53
CA LEU A 49 -11.80 -15.68 -2.92
C LEU A 49 -12.48 -16.54 -3.99
N LYS A 50 -13.21 -15.92 -4.92
CA LYS A 50 -13.81 -16.62 -6.07
C LYS A 50 -12.75 -17.38 -6.86
N ARG A 51 -11.60 -16.74 -7.15
CA ARG A 51 -10.49 -17.42 -7.85
C ARG A 51 -9.99 -18.62 -7.05
N ARG A 52 -9.75 -18.47 -5.74
CA ARG A 52 -9.29 -19.56 -4.87
C ARG A 52 -10.27 -20.72 -4.85
N GLN A 53 -11.57 -20.46 -4.78
CA GLN A 53 -12.60 -21.51 -4.85
C GLN A 53 -12.48 -22.36 -6.12
N PHE A 54 -12.29 -21.73 -7.29
CA PHE A 54 -12.09 -22.47 -8.55
C PHE A 54 -10.75 -23.22 -8.60
N THR A 55 -9.71 -22.72 -7.93
CA THR A 55 -8.36 -23.26 -8.05
C THR A 55 -7.93 -24.19 -6.92
N ASN A 56 -8.68 -24.25 -5.80
CA ASN A 56 -8.31 -25.04 -4.62
C ASN A 56 -8.16 -26.53 -4.90
N GLY A 57 -8.98 -27.09 -5.81
CA GLY A 57 -8.87 -28.50 -6.22
C GLY A 57 -7.81 -28.76 -7.31
N LEU A 58 -7.17 -27.72 -7.84
CA LEU A 58 -6.19 -27.82 -8.94
C LEU A 58 -4.76 -27.50 -8.49
N LEU A 59 -4.58 -27.00 -7.26
CA LEU A 59 -3.31 -26.46 -6.76
C LEU A 59 -2.51 -27.39 -5.84
N GLU A 60 -2.96 -28.63 -5.61
CA GLU A 60 -2.43 -29.56 -4.59
C GLU A 60 -0.93 -29.38 -4.31
N ASP A 61 -0.07 -29.59 -5.31
CA ASP A 61 1.39 -29.43 -5.21
C ASP A 61 1.97 -28.29 -6.08
N LYS A 62 1.11 -27.49 -6.71
CA LYS A 62 1.51 -26.54 -7.76
C LYS A 62 1.18 -25.11 -7.36
N THR A 63 2.11 -24.19 -7.63
CA THR A 63 1.79 -22.76 -7.55
C THR A 63 0.84 -22.41 -8.69
N LEU A 64 0.00 -21.38 -8.48
CA LEU A 64 -0.89 -20.88 -9.52
C LEU A 64 -0.15 -20.54 -10.83
N GLY A 65 1.08 -20.01 -10.70
CA GLY A 65 1.94 -19.75 -11.86
C GLY A 65 2.27 -21.03 -12.62
N LYS A 66 2.73 -22.09 -11.94
CA LYS A 66 3.01 -23.39 -12.57
C LYS A 66 1.77 -23.96 -13.25
N LEU A 67 0.62 -23.95 -12.57
CA LEU A 67 -0.65 -24.43 -13.13
C LEU A 67 -1.02 -23.70 -14.42
N ILE A 68 -0.87 -22.38 -14.48
CA ILE A 68 -1.20 -21.58 -15.66
C ILE A 68 -0.24 -21.86 -16.82
N TYR A 69 1.04 -22.09 -16.55
CA TYR A 69 2.02 -22.43 -17.58
C TYR A 69 1.82 -23.85 -18.13
N GLU A 70 1.36 -24.80 -17.31
CA GLU A 70 1.04 -26.17 -17.76
C GLU A 70 -0.23 -26.26 -18.60
N LEU A 71 -1.19 -25.35 -18.41
CA LEU A 71 -2.40 -25.26 -19.23
C LEU A 71 -2.11 -24.81 -20.68
N ASP A 72 -0.89 -24.33 -20.96
CA ASP A 72 -0.36 -23.91 -22.26
C ASP A 72 -1.30 -23.01 -23.08
N ASN A 73 -2.14 -22.23 -22.38
CA ASN A 73 -3.07 -21.31 -23.02
C ASN A 73 -2.40 -19.92 -23.12
N PRO A 74 -2.00 -19.46 -24.32
CA PRO A 74 -1.24 -18.22 -24.47
C PRO A 74 -1.99 -16.99 -23.97
N LYS A 75 -3.32 -16.96 -24.15
CA LYS A 75 -4.16 -15.85 -23.70
C LYS A 75 -4.26 -15.79 -22.17
N LEU A 76 -4.35 -16.95 -21.51
CA LEU A 76 -4.37 -17.02 -20.05
C LEU A 76 -3.03 -16.59 -19.44
N ILE A 77 -1.92 -17.04 -20.02
CA ILE A 77 -0.56 -16.66 -19.60
C ILE A 77 -0.37 -15.15 -19.74
N GLU A 78 -0.81 -14.56 -20.84
CA GLU A 78 -0.72 -13.11 -21.06
C GLU A 78 -1.52 -12.32 -20.01
N VAL A 79 -2.76 -12.72 -19.73
CA VAL A 79 -3.61 -12.07 -18.72
C VAL A 79 -2.99 -12.22 -17.32
N PHE A 80 -2.46 -13.39 -16.98
CA PHE A 80 -1.80 -13.64 -15.70
C PHE A 80 -0.57 -12.74 -15.52
N ARG A 81 0.27 -12.60 -16.56
CA ARG A 81 1.41 -11.68 -16.54
C ARG A 81 0.97 -10.22 -16.33
N LYS A 82 -0.08 -9.78 -17.03
CA LYS A 82 -0.64 -8.42 -16.87
C LYS A 82 -1.14 -8.17 -15.44
N VAL A 83 -1.83 -9.14 -14.84
CA VAL A 83 -2.29 -9.06 -13.44
C VAL A 83 -1.09 -8.96 -12.48
N ARG A 84 -0.05 -9.78 -12.69
CA ARG A 84 1.15 -9.74 -11.85
C ARG A 84 1.88 -8.40 -11.94
N ASN A 85 2.05 -7.85 -13.15
CA ASN A 85 2.66 -6.54 -13.32
C ASN A 85 1.87 -5.45 -12.61
N LYS A 86 0.53 -5.50 -12.72
CA LYS A 86 -0.35 -4.54 -12.04
C LYS A 86 -0.27 -4.63 -10.52
N LEU A 87 -0.09 -5.84 -9.96
CA LEU A 87 0.14 -6.03 -8.53
C LEU A 87 1.45 -5.37 -8.06
N GLU A 88 2.53 -5.49 -8.83
CA GLU A 88 3.79 -4.83 -8.50
C GLU A 88 3.66 -3.30 -8.58
N GLU A 89 2.96 -2.76 -9.58
CA GLU A 89 2.66 -1.32 -9.67
C GLU A 89 1.90 -0.82 -8.44
N ILE A 90 0.85 -1.53 -8.02
CA ILE A 90 0.06 -1.20 -6.82
C ILE A 90 0.94 -1.24 -5.57
N ARG A 91 1.79 -2.26 -5.45
CA ARG A 91 2.71 -2.39 -4.31
C ARG A 91 3.66 -1.20 -4.23
N LEU A 92 4.30 -0.85 -5.34
CA LEU A 92 5.20 0.30 -5.42
C LEU A 92 4.48 1.60 -5.05
N GLN A 93 3.30 1.86 -5.64
CA GLN A 93 2.55 3.08 -5.36
C GLN A 93 2.14 3.18 -3.88
N LYS A 94 1.67 2.07 -3.30
CA LYS A 94 1.30 1.99 -1.89
C LYS A 94 2.51 2.26 -0.98
N ASP A 95 3.64 1.62 -1.25
CA ASP A 95 4.86 1.77 -0.46
C ASP A 95 5.40 3.22 -0.55
N THR A 96 5.31 3.85 -1.73
CA THR A 96 5.62 5.27 -1.92
C THR A 96 4.70 6.19 -1.11
N ASN A 97 3.37 5.97 -1.16
CA ASN A 97 2.42 6.77 -0.41
C ASN A 97 2.63 6.66 1.11
N ASP A 98 2.83 5.44 1.61
CA ASP A 98 3.11 5.19 3.03
C ASP A 98 4.41 5.88 3.49
N LEU A 99 5.46 5.83 2.65
CA LEU A 99 6.71 6.53 2.94
C LEU A 99 6.52 8.04 3.04
N LEU A 100 5.81 8.66 2.10
CA LEU A 100 5.56 10.10 2.09
C LEU A 100 4.76 10.56 3.31
N ILE A 101 3.71 9.82 3.68
CA ILE A 101 2.91 10.10 4.88
C ILE A 101 3.80 10.05 6.14
N LYS A 102 4.63 9.01 6.28
CA LYS A 102 5.57 8.87 7.40
C LYS A 102 6.58 10.00 7.46
N GLN A 103 7.09 10.44 6.31
CA GLN A 103 8.00 11.57 6.22
C GLN A 103 7.33 12.86 6.68
N GLY A 104 6.09 13.14 6.25
CA GLY A 104 5.31 14.29 6.69
C GLY A 104 5.10 14.30 8.20
N ILE A 105 4.71 13.18 8.79
CA ILE A 105 4.55 13.04 10.25
C ILE A 105 5.88 13.29 10.98
N SER A 106 6.98 12.70 10.51
CA SER A 106 8.30 12.88 11.10
C SER A 106 8.75 14.35 11.08
N LEU A 107 8.51 15.05 9.97
CA LEU A 107 8.82 16.48 9.85
C LEU A 107 7.96 17.32 10.81
N ASN A 108 6.66 17.08 10.85
CA ASN A 108 5.74 17.79 11.74
C ASN A 108 6.13 17.62 13.21
N ASN A 109 6.50 16.40 13.63
CA ASN A 109 6.98 16.14 14.99
C ASN A 109 8.27 16.90 15.31
N ARG A 110 9.21 17.04 14.35
CA ARG A 110 10.42 17.84 14.53
C ARG A 110 10.11 19.33 14.66
N ILE A 111 9.17 19.84 13.86
CA ILE A 111 8.73 21.24 13.94
C ILE A 111 8.07 21.49 15.31
N LEU A 112 7.19 20.60 15.77
CA LEU A 112 6.56 20.71 17.09
C LEU A 112 7.59 20.70 18.24
N ALA A 113 8.58 19.81 18.17
CA ALA A 113 9.67 19.77 19.15
C ALA A 113 10.55 21.04 19.11
N PHE A 114 10.69 21.67 17.95
CA PHE A 114 11.40 22.94 17.81
C PHE A 114 10.59 24.12 18.38
N LEU A 115 9.27 24.14 18.17
CA LEU A 115 8.37 25.16 18.70
C LEU A 115 8.20 25.06 20.22
N ASN A 116 8.15 23.84 20.74
CA ASN A 116 8.06 23.52 22.17
C ASN A 116 9.32 22.78 22.63
N PRO A 117 10.49 23.46 22.68
CA PRO A 117 11.70 22.84 23.17
C PRO A 117 11.54 22.55 24.67
N ASP A 118 12.12 21.45 25.13
CA ASP A 118 12.21 21.21 26.57
C ASP A 118 13.01 22.35 27.22
N ARG A 119 12.33 23.13 28.06
CA ARG A 119 12.87 24.32 28.73
C ARG A 119 13.51 23.96 30.07
N GLN A 120 13.54 22.69 30.46
CA GLN A 120 14.26 22.28 31.66
C GLN A 120 15.73 22.63 31.50
N ALA A 121 16.26 23.37 32.48
CA ALA A 121 17.69 23.64 32.54
C ALA A 121 18.43 22.29 32.59
N LYS A 122 19.22 21.99 31.58
CA LYS A 122 20.13 20.84 31.58
C LYS A 122 21.26 21.12 32.55
N THR A 123 20.98 21.04 33.85
CA THR A 123 21.98 21.17 34.89
C THR A 123 22.84 19.90 34.89
N TYR A 124 24.13 20.12 34.97
CA TYR A 124 25.06 19.05 35.30
C TYR A 124 24.66 18.47 36.67
N ASN A 125 24.56 17.14 36.77
CA ASN A 125 24.53 16.52 38.08
C ASN A 125 25.90 16.74 38.78
N GLY A 126 26.00 16.44 40.08
CA GLY A 126 27.24 16.60 40.85
C GLY A 126 28.47 15.84 40.32
N TYR A 127 28.30 15.00 39.29
CA TYR A 127 29.34 14.25 38.58
C TYR A 127 29.65 14.80 37.18
N GLY A 128 29.14 15.97 36.81
CA GLY A 128 29.38 16.59 35.50
C GLY A 128 28.69 15.87 34.33
N LYS A 129 27.69 15.02 34.59
CA LYS A 129 26.89 14.38 33.54
C LYS A 129 25.60 15.17 33.35
N MET A 130 25.33 15.64 32.13
CA MET A 130 24.02 16.18 31.78
C MET A 130 22.97 15.06 31.85
N ARG A 131 21.86 15.29 32.56
CA ARG A 131 20.68 14.45 32.41
C ARG A 131 20.16 14.65 30.98
N ARG A 132 20.02 13.53 30.25
CA ARG A 132 19.40 13.51 28.92
C ARG A 132 17.91 13.72 29.02
#